data_AF-A0A815VUC2-F1
#
_entry.id   AF-A0A815VUC2-F1
#
_cell.length_a   1.000
_cell.length_b   1.000
_cell.length_c   1.000
_cell.angle_alpha   90.00
_cell.angle_beta   90.00
_cell.angle_gamma   90.00
#
_symmetry.space_group_name_H-M   'P 1'
#
loop_
_entity.id
_entity.type
_entity.pdbx_description
1 polymer ?
#
loop_
_entity_poly.entity_id
_entity_poly.type
_entity_poly.pdbx_seq_one_letter_code
_entity_poly.pdbx_strand_id
1 'polypeptide(L)'
;MDPYICISKINGLSSLLGFFCGHQSYCGEVNSFRAFQQAKWNIEKYYTVVGLTEQFDEFLFVLQRLIPRYFRNVYQLYQTEGKPHLNKQPDGYAGRIPVPVTLNKLKFLLKYDYELYNFVKKRFYEQYMQLKHRICTSTVLCS
;
A
#
# COMPACT_ATOMS: atom_id res chain seq x y z
N MET A 1 -0.58 33.21 0.16
CA MET A 1 -0.02 32.01 0.83
C MET A 1 1.23 31.61 0.08
N ASP A 2 2.38 31.58 0.74
CA ASP A 2 3.66 31.25 0.12
C ASP A 2 3.71 29.77 -0.32
N PRO A 3 3.88 29.46 -1.62
CA PRO A 3 3.93 28.09 -2.12
C PRO A 3 5.13 27.27 -1.63
N TYR A 4 6.17 27.90 -1.07
CA TYR A 4 7.34 27.23 -0.50
C TYR A 4 7.07 26.67 0.91
N ILE A 5 6.10 27.24 1.64
CA ILE A 5 5.77 26.84 3.02
C ILE A 5 5.18 25.42 3.11
N CYS A 6 4.54 24.95 2.04
CA CYS A 6 3.99 23.59 1.97
C CYS A 6 5.06 22.58 1.53
N ILE A 7 6.03 22.97 0.69
CA ILE A 7 7.05 22.06 0.18
C ILE A 7 8.03 21.68 1.31
N SER A 8 8.42 22.63 2.15
CA SER A 8 9.26 22.35 3.32
C SER A 8 8.60 21.39 4.32
N LYS A 9 7.26 21.36 4.41
CA LYS A 9 6.50 20.37 5.18
C LYS A 9 6.42 18.98 4.53
N ILE A 10 6.63 18.86 3.21
CA ILE A 10 6.62 17.57 2.49
C ILE A 10 7.96 16.84 2.65
N ASN A 11 9.07 17.56 2.83
CA ASN A 11 10.38 16.96 3.12
C ASN A 11 10.46 16.22 4.48
N GLY A 12 9.39 16.27 5.28
CA GLY A 12 9.19 15.45 6.49
C GLY A 12 7.86 14.68 6.47
N LEU A 13 7.15 14.65 5.35
CA LEU A 13 5.99 13.80 5.18
C LEU A 13 6.49 12.36 5.10
N SER A 14 6.02 11.52 6.02
CA SER A 14 6.29 10.09 5.97
C SER A 14 5.59 9.49 4.74
N SER A 15 6.29 9.51 3.61
CA SER A 15 5.79 9.05 2.32
C SER A 15 5.92 7.53 2.21
N LEU A 16 5.03 6.91 1.43
CA LEU A 16 5.10 5.49 1.12
C LEU A 16 6.50 5.11 0.61
N LEU A 17 7.04 5.97 -0.25
CA LEU A 17 8.38 5.86 -0.81
C LEU A 17 9.47 5.80 0.27
N GLY A 18 9.44 6.74 1.22
CA GLY A 18 10.43 6.81 2.30
C GLY A 18 10.39 5.59 3.22
N PHE A 19 9.19 5.15 3.61
CA PHE A 19 9.02 3.96 4.47
C PHE A 19 9.65 2.71 3.88
N PHE A 20 9.42 2.44 2.60
CA PHE A 20 9.97 1.26 1.93
C PHE A 20 11.43 1.44 1.50
N CYS A 21 11.90 2.67 1.29
CA CYS A 21 13.31 2.96 0.98
C CYS A 21 14.22 2.73 2.19
N GLY A 22 13.80 3.14 3.39
CA GLY A 22 14.55 2.98 4.64
C GLY A 22 15.16 4.28 5.17
N HIS A 23 16.30 4.16 5.87
CA HIS A 23 16.87 5.26 6.66
C HIS A 23 18.04 5.99 5.99
N GLN A 24 18.29 5.76 4.70
CA GLN A 24 19.32 6.50 3.98
C GLN A 24 18.90 7.96 3.82
N SER A 25 19.85 8.89 3.76
CA SER A 25 19.57 10.33 3.64
C SER A 25 18.67 10.66 2.44
N TYR A 26 18.86 9.98 1.31
CA TYR A 26 18.06 10.17 0.11
C TYR A 26 16.64 9.58 0.19
N CYS A 27 16.31 8.76 1.20
CA CYS A 27 14.98 8.18 1.35
C CYS A 27 13.93 9.23 1.80
N GLY A 28 14.38 10.33 2.41
CA GLY A 28 13.51 11.47 2.77
C GLY A 28 13.34 12.50 1.65
N GLU A 29 14.06 12.35 0.53
CA GLU A 29 13.97 13.27 -0.60
C GLU A 29 12.66 13.08 -1.36
N VAL A 30 11.92 14.18 -1.54
CA VAL A 30 10.67 14.18 -2.31
C VAL A 30 10.95 13.85 -3.76
N ASN A 31 10.16 12.94 -4.33
CA ASN A 31 10.27 12.52 -5.72
C ASN A 31 11.68 12.02 -6.11
N SER A 32 12.38 11.33 -5.21
CA SER A 32 13.71 10.76 -5.47
C SER A 32 13.63 9.43 -6.23
N PHE A 33 14.19 9.40 -7.45
CA PHE A 33 14.29 8.18 -8.25
C PHE A 33 15.16 7.12 -7.58
N ARG A 34 16.20 7.54 -6.85
CA ARG A 34 17.07 6.62 -6.10
C ARG A 34 16.30 5.96 -4.96
N ALA A 35 15.49 6.73 -4.23
CA ALA A 35 14.60 6.19 -3.21
C ALA A 35 13.61 5.17 -3.80
N PHE A 36 13.08 5.45 -5.00
CA PHE A 36 12.15 4.56 -5.70
C PHE A 36 12.76 3.21 -6.06
N GLN A 37 13.95 3.20 -6.65
CA GLN A 37 14.63 1.94 -6.97
C GLN A 37 14.96 1.14 -5.71
N GLN A 38 15.42 1.82 -4.65
CA GLN A 38 15.73 1.17 -3.37
C GLN A 38 14.46 0.59 -2.72
N ALA A 39 13.35 1.33 -2.74
CA ALA A 39 12.08 0.87 -2.19
C ALA A 39 11.57 -0.38 -2.93
N LYS A 40 11.60 -0.39 -4.27
CA LYS A 40 11.24 -1.59 -5.04
C LYS A 40 12.09 -2.80 -4.67
N TRP A 41 13.42 -2.62 -4.63
CA TRP A 41 14.34 -3.69 -4.27
C TRP A 41 14.10 -4.20 -2.85
N ASN A 42 13.87 -3.30 -1.88
CA ASN A 42 13.54 -3.68 -0.51
C ASN A 42 12.23 -4.48 -0.44
N ILE A 43 11.18 -4.04 -1.14
CA ILE A 43 9.89 -4.74 -1.21
C ILE A 43 10.06 -6.15 -1.77
N GLU A 44 10.80 -6.31 -2.86
CA GLU A 44 11.03 -7.62 -3.47
C GLU A 44 11.84 -8.54 -2.57
N LYS A 45 12.87 -8.00 -1.91
CA LYS A 45 13.84 -8.80 -1.16
C LYS A 45 13.39 -9.14 0.26
N TYR A 46 12.74 -8.22 0.97
CA TYR A 46 12.52 -8.34 2.41
C TYR A 46 11.04 -8.47 2.82
N TYR A 47 10.09 -8.18 1.93
CA TYR A 47 8.66 -8.22 2.27
C TYR A 47 7.98 -9.42 1.62
N THR A 48 7.54 -10.38 2.43
CA THR A 48 6.78 -11.55 1.96
C THR A 48 5.53 -11.14 1.17
N VAL A 49 4.76 -10.19 1.70
CA VAL A 49 3.58 -9.62 1.07
C VAL A 49 3.44 -8.15 1.48
N VAL A 50 2.98 -7.31 0.54
CA VAL A 50 2.54 -5.93 0.81
C VAL A 50 1.13 -5.80 0.24
N GLY A 51 0.15 -5.50 1.09
CA GLY A 51 -1.27 -5.41 0.71
C GLY A 51 -1.71 -4.00 0.36
N LEU A 52 -2.98 -3.89 -0.06
CA LEU A 52 -3.65 -2.61 -0.34
C LEU A 52 -4.79 -2.39 0.64
N THR A 53 -4.97 -1.16 1.10
CA THR A 53 -6.03 -0.81 2.06
C THR A 53 -7.43 -1.04 1.52
N GLU A 54 -7.62 -0.80 0.22
CA GLU A 54 -8.88 -0.98 -0.50
C GLU A 54 -9.21 -2.46 -0.81
N GLN A 55 -8.27 -3.38 -0.59
CA GLN A 55 -8.38 -4.83 -0.85
C GLN A 55 -7.91 -5.64 0.35
N PHE A 56 -8.43 -5.26 1.51
CA PHE A 56 -8.04 -5.84 2.77
C PHE A 56 -8.48 -7.31 2.91
N ASP A 57 -9.65 -7.66 2.36
CA ASP A 57 -10.18 -9.03 2.38
C ASP A 57 -9.24 -9.99 1.61
N GLU A 58 -8.76 -9.59 0.42
CA GLU A 58 -7.75 -10.33 -0.34
C GLU A 58 -6.40 -10.38 0.38
N PHE A 59 -6.02 -9.31 1.08
CA PHE A 59 -4.76 -9.28 1.83
C PHE A 59 -4.77 -10.30 2.97
N LEU A 60 -5.87 -10.38 3.73
CA LEU A 60 -6.07 -11.39 4.76
C LEU A 60 -6.03 -12.81 4.18
N PHE A 61 -6.64 -13.03 3.02
CA PHE A 61 -6.56 -14.30 2.31
C PHE A 61 -5.12 -14.67 1.97
N VAL A 62 -4.33 -13.74 1.41
CA VAL A 62 -2.91 -13.98 1.08
C VAL A 62 -2.10 -14.29 2.34
N LEU A 63 -2.28 -13.53 3.42
CA LEU A 63 -1.60 -13.75 4.70
C LEU A 63 -1.90 -15.13 5.29
N GLN A 64 -3.18 -15.54 5.30
CA GLN A 64 -3.60 -16.84 5.79
C GLN A 64 -2.94 -17.99 5.02
N ARG A 65 -2.67 -17.81 3.73
CA ARG A 65 -2.06 -18.83 2.86
C ARG A 65 -0.53 -18.84 2.93
N LEU A 66 0.11 -17.67 2.96
CA LEU A 66 1.56 -17.58 3.00
C LEU A 66 2.12 -17.85 4.40
N ILE A 67 1.39 -17.46 5.45
CA ILE A 67 1.87 -17.53 6.83
C ILE A 67 0.81 -18.12 7.78
N PRO A 68 0.33 -19.36 7.51
CA PRO A 68 -0.78 -19.99 8.21
C PRO A 68 -0.51 -20.26 9.70
N ARG A 69 0.74 -20.20 10.15
CA ARG A 69 1.08 -20.35 11.56
C ARG A 69 0.55 -19.19 12.42
N TYR A 70 0.53 -17.98 11.87
CA TYR A 70 0.10 -16.78 12.59
C TYR A 70 -1.30 -16.32 12.17
N PHE A 71 -1.67 -16.51 10.89
CA PHE A 71 -2.90 -15.96 10.32
C PHE A 71 -3.98 -17.02 10.04
N ARG A 72 -3.96 -18.15 10.75
CA ARG A 72 -4.99 -19.17 10.61
C ARG A 72 -6.35 -18.58 10.97
N ASN A 73 -7.36 -18.80 10.13
CA ASN A 73 -8.73 -18.35 10.32
C ASN A 73 -8.92 -16.82 10.45
N VAL A 74 -7.92 -16.01 10.08
CA VAL A 74 -8.00 -14.55 10.22
C VAL A 74 -9.11 -13.96 9.37
N TYR A 75 -9.38 -14.56 8.20
CA TYR A 75 -10.46 -14.10 7.33
C TYR A 75 -11.82 -14.29 8.01
N GLN A 76 -12.08 -15.47 8.57
CA GLN A 76 -13.32 -15.74 9.29
C GLN A 76 -13.48 -14.79 10.48
N LEU A 77 -12.42 -14.62 11.28
CA LEU A 77 -12.41 -13.72 12.42
C LEU A 77 -12.79 -12.27 12.02
N TYR A 78 -12.16 -11.76 10.96
CA TYR A 78 -12.41 -10.42 10.46
C TYR A 78 -13.86 -10.20 9.98
N GLN A 79 -14.48 -11.24 9.41
CA GLN A 79 -15.89 -11.17 9.00
C GLN A 79 -16.85 -11.27 10.20
N THR A 80 -16.52 -12.08 11.22
CA THR A 80 -17.41 -12.33 12.37
C THR A 80 -17.34 -11.25 13.44
N GLU A 81 -16.16 -10.68 13.71
CA GLU A 81 -16.00 -9.63 14.74
C GLU A 81 -16.42 -8.23 14.25
N GLY A 82 -16.80 -8.13 12.97
CA GLY A 82 -17.14 -6.89 12.30
C GLY A 82 -15.88 -6.13 11.87
N LYS A 83 -15.92 -5.50 10.69
CA LYS A 83 -14.82 -4.66 10.20
C LYS A 83 -14.69 -3.47 11.15
N PRO A 84 -13.63 -3.35 11.96
CA PRO A 84 -13.50 -2.20 12.82
C PRO A 84 -13.20 -1.02 11.89
N HIS A 85 -14.21 -0.20 11.60
CA HIS A 85 -14.09 1.02 10.79
C HIS A 85 -13.37 2.10 11.61
N LEU A 86 -12.13 1.80 12.00
CA LEU A 86 -11.26 2.68 12.80
C LEU A 86 -10.65 3.80 11.96
N ASN A 87 -10.66 3.64 10.64
CA ASN A 87 -10.35 4.71 9.70
C ASN A 87 -11.55 5.67 9.58
N LYS A 88 -11.99 6.24 10.71
CA LYS A 88 -12.88 7.40 10.66
C LYS A 88 -12.03 8.59 10.21
N GLN A 89 -12.34 9.12 9.02
CA GLN A 89 -11.83 10.43 8.67
C GLN A 89 -12.29 11.42 9.75
N PRO A 90 -11.42 12.34 10.21
CA PRO A 90 -11.84 13.37 11.15
C PRO A 90 -13.06 14.11 10.60
N ASP A 91 -14.00 14.42 11.49
CA ASP A 91 -15.22 15.13 11.12
C ASP A 91 -14.88 16.41 10.33
N GLY A 92 -15.56 16.59 9.18
CA GLY A 92 -15.32 17.70 8.27
C GLY A 92 -14.33 17.43 7.12
N TYR A 93 -13.64 16.28 7.06
CA TYR A 93 -12.78 15.91 5.92
C TYR A 93 -13.33 14.75 5.08
N ALA A 94 -14.41 14.11 5.52
CA ALA A 94 -15.08 13.06 4.77
C ALA A 94 -15.52 13.55 3.39
N GLY A 95 -15.11 12.84 2.34
CA GLY A 95 -15.48 13.15 0.95
C GLY A 95 -14.85 14.42 0.35
N ARG A 96 -13.93 15.09 1.04
CA ARG A 96 -13.23 16.26 0.47
C ARG A 96 -12.13 15.81 -0.50
N ILE A 97 -12.37 16.06 -1.78
CA ILE A 97 -11.35 15.90 -2.82
C ILE A 97 -10.61 17.23 -2.96
N PRO A 98 -9.26 17.26 -2.94
CA PRO A 98 -8.51 18.48 -3.19
C PRO A 98 -8.87 19.09 -4.56
N VAL A 99 -8.85 20.42 -4.66
CA VAL A 99 -9.12 21.10 -5.93
C VAL A 99 -8.14 20.66 -7.03
N PRO A 100 -8.51 20.68 -8.33
CA PRO A 100 -7.69 20.13 -9.42
C PRO A 100 -6.26 20.66 -9.47
N VAL A 101 -6.05 21.95 -9.22
CA VAL A 101 -4.71 22.57 -9.17
C VAL A 101 -3.84 21.94 -8.08
N THR A 102 -4.41 21.71 -6.90
CA THR A 102 -3.72 21.04 -5.78
C THR A 102 -3.43 19.59 -6.11
N LEU A 103 -4.40 18.86 -6.70
CA LEU A 103 -4.19 17.47 -7.13
C LEU A 103 -3.06 17.34 -8.14
N ASN A 104 -2.99 18.24 -9.14
CA ASN A 104 -1.92 18.21 -10.14
C ASN A 104 -0.55 18.48 -9.52
N LYS A 105 -0.46 19.44 -8.59
CA LYS A 105 0.78 19.70 -7.85
C LYS A 105 1.20 18.49 -7.00
N LEU A 106 0.25 17.84 -6.33
CA LEU A 106 0.52 16.62 -5.56
C LEU A 106 0.97 15.46 -6.44
N LYS A 107 0.31 15.22 -7.58
CA LYS A 107 0.72 14.18 -8.54
C LYS A 107 2.15 14.38 -9.04
N PHE A 108 2.57 15.63 -9.24
CA PHE A 108 3.94 15.94 -9.63
C PHE A 108 4.94 15.63 -8.51
N LEU A 109 4.64 16.07 -7.28
CA LEU A 109 5.53 15.87 -6.12
C LEU A 109 5.59 14.41 -5.67
N LEU A 110 4.50 13.65 -5.82
CA LEU A 110 4.35 12.27 -5.38
C LEU A 110 4.47 11.28 -6.54
N LYS A 111 5.06 11.68 -7.67
CA LYS A 111 5.14 10.84 -8.87
C LYS A 111 5.66 9.43 -8.53
N TYR A 112 6.78 9.32 -7.80
CA TYR A 112 7.33 8.01 -7.45
C TYR A 112 6.56 7.27 -6.35
N ASP A 113 5.81 7.95 -5.48
CA ASP A 113 4.86 7.28 -4.59
C ASP A 113 3.74 6.60 -5.38
N TYR A 114 3.20 7.27 -6.41
CA TYR A 114 2.21 6.69 -7.32
C TYR A 114 2.78 5.51 -8.11
N GLU A 115 4.00 5.64 -8.64
CA GLU A 115 4.67 4.53 -9.34
C GLU A 115 4.93 3.35 -8.40
N LEU A 116 5.34 3.60 -7.15
CA LEU A 116 5.55 2.56 -6.15
C LEU A 116 4.24 1.88 -5.75
N TYR A 117 3.15 2.63 -5.56
CA TYR A 117 1.81 2.07 -5.34
C TYR A 117 1.40 1.16 -6.49
N ASN A 118 1.57 1.58 -7.75
CA ASN A 118 1.21 0.76 -8.91
C ASN A 118 2.06 -0.51 -9.00
N PHE A 119 3.35 -0.41 -8.67
CA PHE A 119 4.25 -1.56 -8.56
C PHE A 119 3.76 -2.56 -7.49
N VAL A 120 3.47 -2.08 -6.28
CA VAL A 120 2.95 -2.91 -5.18
C VAL A 120 1.62 -3.55 -5.56
N LYS A 121 0.70 -2.78 -6.15
CA LYS A 121 -0.60 -3.26 -6.60
C LYS A 121 -0.47 -4.40 -7.59
N LYS A 122 0.35 -4.25 -8.62
CA LYS A 122 0.60 -5.31 -9.60
C LYS A 122 1.15 -6.57 -8.93
N ARG A 123 2.20 -6.43 -8.12
CA ARG A 123 2.82 -7.55 -7.39
C ARG A 123 1.82 -8.27 -6.47
N PHE A 124 1.03 -7.53 -5.73
CA PHE A 124 0.03 -8.08 -4.82
C PHE A 124 -1.03 -8.89 -5.56
N TYR A 125 -1.57 -8.37 -6.66
CA TYR A 125 -2.53 -9.09 -7.48
C TYR A 125 -1.96 -10.37 -8.09
N GLU A 126 -0.72 -10.32 -8.59
CA GLU A 126 -0.04 -11.51 -9.10
C GLU A 126 0.08 -12.60 -8.03
N GLN A 127 0.50 -12.23 -6.81
CA GLN A 127 0.56 -13.15 -5.67
C GLN A 127 -0.82 -13.72 -5.31
N TYR A 128 -1.84 -12.86 -5.23
CA TYR A 128 -3.21 -13.27 -4.91
C TYR A 128 -3.76 -14.26 -5.94
N MET A 129 -3.64 -13.97 -7.24
CA MET A 129 -4.14 -14.83 -8.31
C MET A 129 -3.42 -16.18 -8.35
N GLN A 130 -2.10 -16.19 -8.13
CA GLN A 130 -1.34 -17.45 -8.04
C GLN A 130 -1.83 -18.33 -6.88
N LEU A 131 -2.07 -17.74 -5.70
CA LEU A 131 -2.56 -18.47 -4.54
C LEU A 131 -4.01 -18.95 -4.73
N LYS A 132 -4.85 -18.14 -5.36
CA LYS A 132 -6.24 -18.52 -5.69
C LYS A 132 -6.27 -19.68 -6.69
N HIS A 133 -5.44 -19.64 -7.74
CA HIS A 133 -5.38 -20.71 -8.73
C HIS A 133 -4.90 -22.05 -8.13
N ARG A 134 -3.91 -22.02 -7.22
CA ARG A 134 -3.45 -23.22 -6.50
C ARG A 134 -4.57 -23.93 -5.71
N ILE A 135 -5.59 -23.18 -5.28
CA ILE A 135 -6.78 -23.78 -4.63
C ILE A 135 -7.63 -24.49 -5.67
N CYS A 136 -8.02 -23.82 -6.77
CA CYS A 136 -8.85 -24.45 -7.82
C CYS A 136 -8.22 -25.75 -8.37
N THR A 137 -6.89 -25.88 -8.38
CA THR A 137 -6.22 -27.10 -8.85
C THR A 137 -6.08 -28.18 -7.78
N SER A 138 -6.06 -27.81 -6.49
CA SER A 138 -5.91 -28.77 -5.38
C SER A 138 -7.25 -29.28 -4.84
N THR A 139 -8.32 -28.50 -5.00
CA THR A 139 -9.70 -28.89 -4.72
C THR A 139 -10.46 -28.91 -6.04
N VAL A 140 -10.84 -30.09 -6.52
CA VAL A 140 -11.76 -30.27 -7.66
C VAL A 140 -13.10 -29.63 -7.28
N LEU A 141 -13.25 -28.32 -7.52
CA LEU A 141 -14.48 -27.53 -7.47
C LEU A 141 -14.11 -26.06 -7.74
N CYS A 142 -14.03 -25.72 -9.02
CA CYS A 142 -14.31 -24.36 -9.48
C CYS A 142 -15.40 -24.51 -10.55
N SER A 143 -16.64 -24.19 -10.17
CA SER A 143 -17.81 -24.10 -11.04
C SER A 143 -17.71 -22.90 -11.97
#